data_AF-A0A7Z9H6S2-F1
#
_entry.id   AF-A0A7Z9H6S2-F1
#
_cell.length_a   1.000
_cell.length_b   1.000
_cell.length_c   1.000
_cell.angle_alpha   90.00
_cell.angle_beta   90.00
_cell.angle_gamma   90.00
#
_symmetry.space_group_name_H-M   'P 1'
#
loop_
_entity.id
_entity.type
_entity.pdbx_description
1 polymer ?
#
loop_
_entity_poly.entity_id
_entity_poly.type
_entity_poly.pdbx_seq_one_letter_code
_entity_poly.pdbx_strand_id
1 'polypeptide(L)'
;MLLEHVGPFPPLLSSAAMETGLGSGIGVTDMKITLLLLTLLLLPLKLPAQMGPCAGVGDGNFIDSGQQLGNYYSSTIALGDVDGDSDLDLIVANFSLLPNRVYTNDGNGRFSFTGQLLGSTSSFALASGDIDGDSDLDIVVGNNGPNVVYTNDGIGNFTDSGQVLEANGTHSIALGDVDNDSDLDMVVGNHGVNQVFTNDGNGIYSDTGQELGSSFSTAVALGDVDGDGDLDIVVGNHGPPHPNRVYINNGGGTFTDSGQELGTNPTCSLTLGDIDGDGDLDLVVGNEDSFNRVLSNDGQGNFTDSGQELGENGKSVALGDIDSDGDLDLVVGNGGPNHVYTNDGNGLFTDSGQILGSSWSYSVALGDVDNDGDLDIAVGNFNSNHLYINAPDGPNDCNQNGIADDCDLTDPTFDCDGNGILDVCEIGPATDTNGDGIHDNCQDFIRGQCNSDGALDVADGIFMLGYLSGANLPTPCLSACDFNDDGNINIADPINLFAYLFNGGPSPPAPFPTCGVDLTVDVFTCENYGRCP
;
A
#
# COMPACT_ATOMS: atom_id res chain seq x y z
N MET A 1 1.38 52.46 -56.19
CA MET A 1 2.69 52.95 -55.72
C MET A 1 2.46 53.40 -54.28
N LEU A 2 2.89 52.56 -53.33
CA LEU A 2 3.05 52.69 -51.86
C LEU A 2 2.27 53.79 -51.10
N LEU A 3 1.67 53.58 -49.93
CA LEU A 3 1.48 52.42 -49.05
C LEU A 3 0.30 52.77 -48.09
N GLU A 4 -0.44 51.75 -47.72
CA GLU A 4 -1.52 51.56 -46.71
C GLU A 4 -1.29 52.17 -45.31
N HIS A 5 -2.26 52.30 -44.38
CA HIS A 5 -3.73 52.44 -44.34
C HIS A 5 -4.09 52.76 -42.86
N VAL A 6 -5.03 53.71 -42.65
CA VAL A 6 -6.21 53.69 -41.75
C VAL A 6 -6.04 53.15 -40.31
N GLY A 7 -6.43 53.83 -39.22
CA GLY A 7 -7.59 54.71 -39.02
C GLY A 7 -8.65 54.05 -38.09
N PRO A 8 -9.65 54.80 -37.57
CA PRO A 8 -9.81 54.98 -36.12
C PRO A 8 -11.26 54.92 -35.55
N PHE A 9 -11.37 55.20 -34.24
CA PHE A 9 -12.46 55.85 -33.47
C PHE A 9 -13.49 55.02 -32.63
N PRO A 10 -13.94 55.59 -31.47
CA PRO A 10 -14.88 55.08 -30.46
C PRO A 10 -16.32 55.58 -30.71
N PRO A 11 -17.31 55.49 -29.77
CA PRO A 11 -17.53 56.59 -28.78
C PRO A 11 -18.36 56.32 -27.46
N LEU A 12 -18.17 57.24 -26.48
CA LEU A 12 -19.13 58.02 -25.63
C LEU A 12 -20.17 57.43 -24.61
N LEU A 13 -19.99 57.89 -23.35
CA LEU A 13 -20.89 58.63 -22.41
C LEU A 13 -22.14 58.02 -21.67
N SER A 14 -21.99 57.93 -20.34
CA SER A 14 -22.68 58.67 -19.22
C SER A 14 -24.12 58.41 -18.71
N SER A 15 -24.22 58.56 -17.37
CA SER A 15 -25.37 58.88 -16.47
C SER A 15 -26.23 57.67 -16.02
N ALA A 16 -26.71 57.56 -14.77
CA ALA A 16 -27.13 58.59 -13.81
C ALA A 16 -27.00 58.16 -12.34
N ALA A 17 -26.85 59.15 -11.46
CA ALA A 17 -27.12 59.07 -10.04
C ALA A 17 -28.62 59.34 -9.76
N MET A 18 -29.19 58.68 -8.75
CA MET A 18 -30.46 59.07 -8.14
C MET A 18 -30.32 58.97 -6.62
N GLU A 19 -30.50 60.13 -5.97
CA GLU A 19 -30.47 60.34 -4.53
C GLU A 19 -31.73 59.82 -3.81
N THR A 20 -31.49 59.33 -2.60
CA THR A 20 -32.25 59.47 -1.35
C THR A 20 -33.75 59.16 -1.28
N GLY A 21 -34.07 58.26 -0.34
CA GLY A 21 -35.32 58.35 0.41
C GLY A 21 -35.73 57.02 1.03
N LEU A 22 -35.26 56.74 2.25
CA LEU A 22 -36.06 56.14 3.33
C LEU A 22 -35.22 56.16 4.61
N GLY A 23 -35.61 57.04 5.52
CA GLY A 23 -35.11 57.05 6.89
C GLY A 23 -35.85 56.04 7.75
N SER A 24 -35.15 55.48 8.72
CA SER A 24 -35.62 55.41 10.12
C SER A 24 -34.52 54.86 11.02
N GLY A 25 -34.13 55.67 12.02
CA GLY A 25 -33.93 55.20 13.38
C GLY A 25 -32.62 54.47 13.73
N ILE A 26 -31.63 55.27 14.10
CA ILE A 26 -30.41 54.87 14.83
C ILE A 26 -30.72 54.64 16.31
N GLY A 27 -30.02 53.66 16.90
CA GLY A 27 -29.78 53.48 18.35
C GLY A 27 -30.00 52.02 18.74
N VAL A 28 -29.02 51.24 19.18
CA VAL A 28 -28.15 51.48 20.35
C VAL A 28 -26.88 50.61 20.27
N THR A 29 -25.72 51.28 20.40
CA THR A 29 -24.37 50.86 20.90
C THR A 29 -23.57 49.73 20.24
N ASP A 30 -22.45 50.15 19.66
CA ASP A 30 -21.18 49.42 19.59
C ASP A 30 -20.70 48.96 20.97
N MET A 31 -20.65 47.64 21.17
CA MET A 31 -19.63 46.95 21.96
C MET A 31 -19.63 45.46 21.60
N LYS A 32 -19.00 45.09 20.47
CA LYS A 32 -18.68 43.68 20.15
C LYS A 32 -17.17 43.52 20.07
N ILE A 33 -16.56 43.42 21.25
CA ILE A 33 -15.22 42.86 21.43
C ILE A 33 -15.42 41.39 21.78
N THR A 34 -14.92 40.53 20.88
CA THR A 34 -14.34 39.21 21.14
C THR A 34 -15.17 38.20 21.94
N LEU A 35 -15.95 37.38 21.22
CA LEU A 35 -16.15 35.98 21.57
C LEU A 35 -16.55 35.19 20.31
N LEU A 36 -15.55 34.88 19.49
CA LEU A 36 -15.65 33.92 18.40
C LEU A 36 -14.59 32.83 18.64
N LEU A 37 -14.70 32.15 19.78
CA LEU A 37 -13.98 30.93 20.06
C LEU A 37 -14.97 29.94 20.65
N LEU A 38 -14.92 28.70 20.14
CA LEU A 38 -15.46 27.50 20.75
C LEU A 38 -16.95 27.17 20.55
N THR A 39 -17.38 27.05 19.30
CA THR A 39 -18.34 26.01 18.88
C THR A 39 -17.95 25.49 17.50
N LEU A 40 -16.71 25.00 17.36
CA LEU A 40 -16.40 24.03 16.32
C LEU A 40 -16.82 22.67 16.87
N LEU A 41 -17.59 21.93 16.08
CA LEU A 41 -18.11 20.61 16.38
C LEU A 41 -17.04 19.73 17.03
N LEU A 42 -17.41 19.08 18.13
CA LEU A 42 -16.74 17.88 18.65
C LEU A 42 -17.07 16.69 17.75
N LEU A 43 -16.74 16.79 16.46
CA LEU A 43 -16.43 15.60 15.68
C LEU A 43 -14.99 15.26 16.04
N PRO A 44 -14.64 14.00 16.36
CA PRO A 44 -13.26 13.62 16.39
C PRO A 44 -12.72 13.86 14.97
N LEU A 45 -11.93 14.92 14.77
CA LEU A 45 -10.97 14.88 13.68
C LEU A 45 -10.03 13.72 14.05
N LYS A 46 -10.25 12.54 13.45
CA LYS A 46 -9.18 11.58 13.18
C LYS A 46 -8.20 12.45 12.37
N LEU A 47 -7.14 12.94 13.04
CA LEU A 47 -5.99 13.44 12.30
C LEU A 47 -5.62 12.28 11.38
N PRO A 48 -5.39 12.50 10.07
CA PRO A 48 -4.84 11.42 9.25
C PRO A 48 -3.65 10.88 10.04
N ALA A 49 -3.54 9.55 10.13
CA ALA A 49 -2.37 8.91 10.70
C ALA A 49 -1.15 9.65 10.13
N GLN A 50 -0.17 9.99 10.98
CA GLN A 50 1.07 10.52 10.43
C GLN A 50 1.61 9.42 9.54
N MET A 51 1.44 9.59 8.23
CA MET A 51 2.00 8.72 7.21
C MET A 51 3.47 8.51 7.56
N GLY A 52 3.87 7.24 7.65
CA GLY A 52 5.25 6.88 7.94
C GLY A 52 6.19 7.50 6.90
N PRO A 53 7.50 7.54 7.17
CA PRO A 53 8.46 8.05 6.19
C PRO A 53 8.39 7.32 4.84
N CYS A 54 7.90 6.07 4.81
CA CYS A 54 7.75 5.23 3.62
C CYS A 54 6.34 5.03 3.12
N ALA A 55 5.44 5.97 3.38
CA ALA A 55 4.11 5.91 2.80
C ALA A 55 4.14 6.16 1.28
N GLY A 56 3.60 5.24 0.47
CA GLY A 56 3.45 5.37 -0.98
C GLY A 56 4.74 5.13 -1.76
N VAL A 57 5.60 4.25 -1.25
CA VAL A 57 6.86 3.83 -1.88
C VAL A 57 7.05 2.32 -1.79
N GLY A 58 5.94 1.58 -1.71
CA GLY A 58 5.91 0.13 -1.74
C GLY A 58 6.72 -0.37 -2.91
N ASP A 59 7.60 -1.32 -2.67
CA ASP A 59 8.53 -1.86 -3.66
C ASP A 59 8.00 -3.14 -4.31
N GLY A 60 6.71 -3.41 -4.11
CA GLY A 60 6.02 -4.61 -4.53
C GLY A 60 6.40 -5.85 -3.72
N ASN A 61 7.14 -5.75 -2.61
CA ASN A 61 7.47 -6.89 -1.74
C ASN A 61 6.43 -7.10 -0.64
N PHE A 62 5.90 -8.33 -0.57
CA PHE A 62 4.78 -8.66 0.29
C PHE A 62 5.18 -9.54 1.48
N ILE A 63 4.76 -9.12 2.67
CA ILE A 63 4.99 -9.86 3.93
C ILE A 63 3.66 -10.34 4.50
N ASP A 64 3.55 -11.63 4.83
CA ASP A 64 2.36 -12.18 5.49
C ASP A 64 2.18 -11.54 6.88
N SER A 65 1.07 -10.86 7.10
CA SER A 65 0.69 -10.25 8.39
C SER A 65 0.52 -11.28 9.51
N GLY A 66 0.36 -12.57 9.17
CA GLY A 66 0.13 -13.66 10.11
C GLY A 66 -1.27 -13.67 10.73
N GLN A 67 -2.18 -12.83 10.23
CA GLN A 67 -3.55 -12.76 10.70
C GLN A 67 -4.37 -13.98 10.26
N GLN A 68 -5.27 -14.43 11.14
CA GLN A 68 -6.18 -15.54 10.85
C GLN A 68 -7.58 -15.01 10.52
N LEU A 69 -7.82 -14.70 9.25
CA LEU A 69 -9.07 -14.06 8.78
C LEU A 69 -10.16 -15.09 8.44
N GLY A 70 -10.37 -16.03 9.37
CA GLY A 70 -11.25 -17.18 9.20
C GLY A 70 -10.49 -18.49 8.95
N ASN A 71 -11.20 -19.62 9.01
CA ASN A 71 -10.66 -20.98 8.86
C ASN A 71 -11.60 -21.87 8.03
N TYR A 72 -12.21 -21.30 7.01
CA TYR A 72 -13.38 -21.87 6.36
C TYR A 72 -13.27 -21.61 4.87
N TYR A 73 -13.38 -22.68 4.09
CA TYR A 73 -13.86 -22.77 2.71
C TYR A 73 -14.34 -21.43 2.11
N SER A 74 -13.43 -20.50 1.86
CA SER A 74 -13.74 -19.16 1.37
C SER A 74 -13.71 -19.23 -0.15
N SER A 75 -14.80 -18.83 -0.79
CA SER A 75 -14.90 -18.84 -2.26
C SER A 75 -14.45 -17.51 -2.84
N THR A 76 -14.76 -16.41 -2.17
CA THR A 76 -14.43 -15.06 -2.62
C THR A 76 -14.35 -14.10 -1.44
N ILE A 77 -13.58 -13.03 -1.63
CA ILE A 77 -13.44 -11.92 -0.70
C ILE A 77 -13.65 -10.59 -1.42
N ALA A 78 -14.02 -9.55 -0.68
CA ALA A 78 -14.04 -8.18 -1.16
C ALA A 78 -13.51 -7.24 -0.07
N LEU A 79 -12.82 -6.19 -0.50
CA LEU A 79 -12.40 -5.09 0.35
C LEU A 79 -13.30 -3.87 0.11
N GLY A 80 -13.60 -3.13 1.16
CA GLY A 80 -14.39 -1.89 1.08
C GLY A 80 -14.73 -1.35 2.46
N ASP A 81 -14.93 -0.04 2.60
CA ASP A 81 -15.31 0.60 3.86
C ASP A 81 -16.77 0.26 4.20
N VAL A 82 -17.00 -0.63 5.18
CA VAL A 82 -18.36 -1.05 5.54
C VAL A 82 -18.93 -0.23 6.69
N ASP A 83 -18.12 0.47 7.49
CA ASP A 83 -18.59 1.19 8.68
C ASP A 83 -18.37 2.72 8.66
N GLY A 84 -17.95 3.24 7.50
CA GLY A 84 -17.85 4.66 7.19
C GLY A 84 -16.68 5.34 7.87
N ASP A 85 -15.66 4.58 8.30
CA ASP A 85 -14.49 5.10 9.02
C ASP A 85 -13.27 5.38 8.11
N SER A 86 -13.45 5.17 6.80
CA SER A 86 -12.49 5.34 5.71
C SER A 86 -11.34 4.33 5.68
N ASP A 87 -11.38 3.29 6.51
CA ASP A 87 -10.43 2.18 6.44
C ASP A 87 -11.06 1.02 5.63
N LEU A 88 -10.29 0.33 4.79
CA LEU A 88 -10.83 -0.80 4.02
C LEU A 88 -11.12 -2.00 4.94
N ASP A 89 -12.36 -2.46 4.93
CA ASP A 89 -12.82 -3.65 5.66
C ASP A 89 -12.86 -4.88 4.76
N LEU A 90 -13.07 -6.07 5.35
CA LEU A 90 -13.05 -7.34 4.63
C LEU A 90 -14.38 -8.09 4.75
N ILE A 91 -14.98 -8.38 3.60
CA ILE A 91 -16.15 -9.26 3.47
C ILE A 91 -15.69 -10.60 2.88
N VAL A 92 -16.08 -11.70 3.52
CA VAL A 92 -15.69 -13.07 3.13
C VAL A 92 -16.92 -13.91 2.83
N ALA A 93 -17.06 -14.31 1.56
CA ALA A 93 -18.09 -15.27 1.15
C ALA A 93 -17.58 -16.72 1.28
N ASN A 94 -18.40 -17.57 1.88
CA ASN A 94 -18.03 -18.95 2.20
C ASN A 94 -18.91 -19.94 1.45
N PHE A 95 -18.36 -21.12 1.17
CA PHE A 95 -19.10 -22.25 0.61
C PHE A 95 -19.27 -23.39 1.63
N SER A 96 -19.88 -24.50 1.20
CA SER A 96 -20.20 -25.66 2.05
C SER A 96 -21.21 -25.36 3.17
N LEU A 97 -22.21 -24.52 2.88
CA LEU A 97 -23.28 -24.12 3.80
C LEU A 97 -22.78 -23.37 5.05
N LEU A 98 -21.64 -22.69 4.91
CA LEU A 98 -21.11 -21.82 5.95
C LEU A 98 -21.57 -20.38 5.70
N PRO A 99 -21.88 -19.63 6.77
CA PRO A 99 -22.27 -18.22 6.64
C PRO A 99 -21.10 -17.37 6.14
N ASN A 100 -21.43 -16.32 5.40
CA ASN A 100 -20.49 -15.26 5.03
C ASN A 100 -20.19 -14.39 6.26
N ARG A 101 -19.04 -13.70 6.25
CA ARG A 101 -18.52 -12.97 7.41
C ARG A 101 -18.06 -11.58 7.00
N VAL A 102 -18.11 -10.66 7.96
CA VAL A 102 -17.62 -9.30 7.85
C VAL A 102 -16.58 -9.08 8.94
N TYR A 103 -15.47 -8.44 8.58
CA TYR A 103 -14.39 -8.06 9.48
C TYR A 103 -14.14 -6.57 9.32
N THR A 104 -14.07 -5.83 10.42
CA THR A 104 -13.68 -4.43 10.40
C THR A 104 -12.17 -4.30 10.61
N ASN A 105 -11.55 -3.34 9.94
CA ASN A 105 -10.17 -2.96 10.08
C ASN A 105 -10.01 -1.86 11.16
N ASP A 106 -8.80 -1.67 11.70
CA ASP A 106 -8.51 -0.58 12.63
C ASP A 106 -7.69 0.56 12.01
N GLY A 107 -7.56 0.53 10.68
CA GLY A 107 -6.80 1.47 9.87
C GLY A 107 -5.29 1.23 9.86
N ASN A 108 -4.82 0.12 10.47
CA ASN A 108 -3.41 -0.32 10.42
C ASN A 108 -3.32 -1.78 9.95
N GLY A 109 -4.22 -2.17 9.04
CA GLY A 109 -4.28 -3.51 8.46
C GLY A 109 -4.76 -4.60 9.42
N ARG A 110 -5.29 -4.27 10.60
CA ARG A 110 -5.67 -5.28 11.61
C ARG A 110 -7.18 -5.53 11.65
N PHE A 111 -7.58 -6.68 11.13
CA PHE A 111 -8.97 -7.07 10.99
C PHE A 111 -9.55 -7.77 12.24
N SER A 112 -10.80 -7.44 12.56
CA SER A 112 -11.57 -8.00 13.67
C SER A 112 -12.94 -8.48 13.19
N PHE A 113 -13.29 -9.74 13.50
CA PHE A 113 -14.60 -10.28 13.13
C PHE A 113 -15.73 -9.53 13.85
N THR A 114 -16.69 -9.00 13.10
CA THR A 114 -17.81 -8.19 13.64
C THR A 114 -18.82 -9.01 14.45
N GLY A 115 -18.84 -10.33 14.26
CA GLY A 115 -19.87 -11.21 14.81
C GLY A 115 -21.03 -11.48 13.85
N GLN A 116 -21.09 -10.79 12.71
CA GLN A 116 -22.15 -10.96 11.72
C GLN A 116 -21.95 -12.20 10.87
N LEU A 117 -23.06 -12.91 10.63
CA LEU A 117 -23.13 -14.13 9.84
C LEU A 117 -24.22 -13.95 8.80
N LEU A 118 -23.83 -13.81 7.53
CA LEU A 118 -24.74 -13.50 6.45
C LEU A 118 -25.05 -14.78 5.65
N GLY A 119 -26.33 -15.15 5.60
CA GLY A 119 -26.79 -16.34 4.91
C GLY A 119 -26.26 -17.66 5.50
N SER A 120 -26.61 -18.77 4.87
CA SER A 120 -26.09 -20.11 5.20
C SER A 120 -26.07 -21.04 3.99
N THR A 121 -26.14 -20.48 2.80
CA THR A 121 -26.04 -21.17 1.52
C THR A 121 -24.58 -21.22 1.09
N SER A 122 -24.25 -22.07 0.12
CA SER A 122 -22.92 -21.98 -0.50
C SER A 122 -22.89 -20.76 -1.40
N SER A 123 -22.09 -19.76 -1.00
CA SER A 123 -21.79 -18.58 -1.80
C SER A 123 -20.61 -18.89 -2.72
N PHE A 124 -20.60 -18.30 -3.92
CA PHE A 124 -19.49 -18.42 -4.87
C PHE A 124 -19.06 -17.07 -5.44
N ALA A 125 -19.93 -16.06 -5.38
CA ALA A 125 -19.62 -14.71 -5.84
C ALA A 125 -20.04 -13.67 -4.79
N LEU A 126 -19.37 -12.53 -4.84
CA LEU A 126 -19.58 -11.37 -3.98
C LEU A 126 -19.21 -10.14 -4.80
N ALA A 127 -20.08 -9.14 -4.77
CA ALA A 127 -19.78 -7.80 -5.27
C ALA A 127 -20.31 -6.79 -4.25
N SER A 128 -19.70 -5.61 -4.20
CA SER A 128 -20.05 -4.54 -3.27
C SER A 128 -20.14 -3.20 -4.00
N GLY A 129 -21.00 -2.31 -3.50
CA GLY A 129 -21.23 -0.98 -4.05
C GLY A 129 -22.39 -0.29 -3.33
N ASP A 130 -22.61 0.99 -3.58
CA ASP A 130 -23.80 1.72 -3.09
C ASP A 130 -25.01 1.31 -3.95
N ILE A 131 -25.79 0.33 -3.47
CA ILE A 131 -26.84 -0.33 -4.27
C ILE A 131 -28.17 0.41 -4.13
N ASP A 132 -28.46 1.01 -2.97
CA ASP A 132 -29.70 1.73 -2.74
C ASP A 132 -29.58 3.27 -2.71
N GLY A 133 -28.39 3.79 -3.02
CA GLY A 133 -28.13 5.22 -3.23
C GLY A 133 -28.03 6.02 -1.94
N ASP A 134 -27.80 5.36 -0.80
CA ASP A 134 -27.65 5.99 0.51
C ASP A 134 -26.19 6.35 0.87
N SER A 135 -25.25 6.03 -0.03
CA SER A 135 -23.80 6.25 0.10
C SER A 135 -23.09 5.32 1.08
N ASP A 136 -23.76 4.30 1.59
CA ASP A 136 -23.15 3.23 2.37
C ASP A 136 -22.85 2.02 1.46
N LEU A 137 -21.79 1.27 1.79
CA LEU A 137 -21.42 0.10 0.97
C LEU A 137 -22.36 -1.07 1.22
N ASP A 138 -23.10 -1.48 0.20
CA ASP A 138 -23.95 -2.68 0.19
C ASP A 138 -23.23 -3.88 -0.45
N ILE A 139 -23.85 -5.06 -0.36
CA ILE A 139 -23.31 -6.27 -1.00
C ILE A 139 -24.36 -7.11 -1.72
N VAL A 140 -23.96 -7.74 -2.81
CA VAL A 140 -24.69 -8.84 -3.44
C VAL A 140 -23.89 -10.13 -3.35
N VAL A 141 -24.56 -11.20 -2.91
CA VAL A 141 -23.97 -12.53 -2.78
C VAL A 141 -24.59 -13.48 -3.82
N GLY A 142 -23.72 -14.05 -4.66
CA GLY A 142 -24.08 -15.08 -5.62
C GLY A 142 -24.01 -16.48 -4.99
N ASN A 143 -25.10 -17.26 -5.13
CA ASN A 143 -25.24 -18.52 -4.42
C ASN A 143 -25.48 -19.73 -5.35
N ASN A 144 -25.31 -20.94 -4.80
CA ASN A 144 -25.93 -22.16 -5.33
C ASN A 144 -27.45 -22.23 -5.05
N GLY A 145 -28.14 -21.15 -5.39
CA GLY A 145 -29.52 -20.84 -5.02
C GLY A 145 -29.84 -19.40 -5.43
N PRO A 146 -30.89 -18.78 -4.87
CA PRO A 146 -31.18 -17.37 -5.12
C PRO A 146 -30.01 -16.48 -4.70
N ASN A 147 -29.73 -15.46 -5.50
CA ASN A 147 -28.80 -14.40 -5.12
C ASN A 147 -29.47 -13.52 -4.06
N VAL A 148 -28.65 -12.99 -3.15
CA VAL A 148 -29.15 -12.19 -2.01
C VAL A 148 -28.46 -10.85 -2.00
N VAL A 149 -29.26 -9.79 -1.95
CA VAL A 149 -28.79 -8.41 -1.76
C VAL A 149 -28.93 -8.07 -0.29
N TYR A 150 -27.83 -7.65 0.33
CA TYR A 150 -27.83 -7.13 1.68
C TYR A 150 -27.56 -5.64 1.66
N THR A 151 -28.42 -4.87 2.33
CA THR A 151 -28.20 -3.44 2.54
C THR A 151 -27.47 -3.20 3.85
N ASN A 152 -26.56 -2.24 3.87
CA ASN A 152 -25.81 -1.81 5.04
C ASN A 152 -26.52 -0.63 5.74
N ASP A 153 -26.20 -0.36 6.99
CA ASP A 153 -26.75 0.77 7.76
C ASP A 153 -25.72 1.88 8.02
N GLY A 154 -24.63 1.86 7.26
CA GLY A 154 -23.51 2.82 7.35
C GLY A 154 -22.58 2.62 8.55
N ILE A 155 -22.82 1.60 9.38
CA ILE A 155 -21.93 1.22 10.49
C ILE A 155 -21.62 -0.28 10.46
N GLY A 156 -21.70 -0.86 9.27
CA GLY A 156 -21.34 -2.23 8.96
C GLY A 156 -22.41 -3.28 9.23
N ASN A 157 -23.65 -2.95 9.62
CA ASN A 157 -24.69 -3.97 9.85
C ASN A 157 -25.49 -4.28 8.58
N PHE A 158 -25.30 -5.50 8.06
CA PHE A 158 -25.96 -5.95 6.84
C PHE A 158 -27.32 -6.60 7.10
N THR A 159 -28.32 -6.21 6.31
CA THR A 159 -29.69 -6.74 6.36
C THR A 159 -30.10 -7.30 5.00
N ASP A 160 -30.61 -8.52 4.96
CA ASP A 160 -31.17 -9.13 3.74
C ASP A 160 -32.39 -8.33 3.26
N SER A 161 -32.34 -7.82 2.02
CA SER A 161 -33.41 -7.07 1.37
C SER A 161 -34.69 -7.91 1.14
N GLY A 162 -34.59 -9.24 1.19
CA GLY A 162 -35.70 -10.17 0.96
C GLY A 162 -36.07 -10.36 -0.51
N GLN A 163 -35.25 -9.87 -1.43
CA GLN A 163 -35.43 -10.06 -2.86
C GLN A 163 -35.25 -11.53 -3.26
N VAL A 164 -35.99 -11.95 -4.30
CA VAL A 164 -35.87 -13.30 -4.85
C VAL A 164 -35.30 -13.19 -6.26
N LEU A 165 -33.97 -13.21 -6.33
CA LEU A 165 -33.22 -13.14 -7.57
C LEU A 165 -32.84 -14.57 -7.98
N GLU A 166 -33.76 -15.26 -8.67
CA GLU A 166 -33.55 -16.64 -9.08
C GLU A 166 -32.44 -16.73 -10.15
N ALA A 167 -31.41 -17.50 -9.85
CA ALA A 167 -30.32 -17.80 -10.77
C ALA A 167 -29.88 -19.27 -10.64
N ASN A 168 -29.33 -19.82 -11.71
CA ASN A 168 -28.85 -21.21 -11.72
C ASN A 168 -27.38 -21.29 -11.29
N GLY A 169 -27.13 -21.17 -9.99
CA GLY A 169 -25.79 -21.29 -9.44
C GLY A 169 -24.86 -20.18 -9.93
N THR A 170 -24.96 -19.02 -9.32
CA THR A 170 -24.15 -17.85 -9.69
C THR A 170 -22.72 -18.00 -9.16
N HIS A 171 -21.74 -17.91 -10.06
CA HIS A 171 -20.31 -18.04 -9.78
C HIS A 171 -19.52 -16.75 -9.97
N SER A 172 -20.11 -15.74 -10.61
CA SER A 172 -19.54 -14.40 -10.70
C SER A 172 -20.66 -13.37 -10.75
N ILE A 173 -20.40 -12.20 -10.17
CA ILE A 173 -21.27 -11.03 -10.18
C ILE A 173 -20.38 -9.84 -10.51
N ALA A 174 -20.83 -8.99 -11.44
CA ALA A 174 -20.26 -7.67 -11.67
C ALA A 174 -21.36 -6.63 -11.50
N LEU A 175 -21.03 -5.53 -10.84
CA LEU A 175 -21.91 -4.37 -10.66
C LEU A 175 -21.40 -3.20 -11.50
N GLY A 176 -22.31 -2.44 -12.09
CA GLY A 176 -21.99 -1.25 -12.87
C GLY A 176 -23.24 -0.67 -13.52
N ASP A 177 -23.24 0.63 -13.82
CA ASP A 177 -24.33 1.31 -14.52
C ASP A 177 -24.30 0.92 -16.01
N VAL A 178 -25.08 -0.09 -16.41
CA VAL A 178 -25.04 -0.60 -17.79
C VAL A 178 -26.04 0.07 -18.71
N ASP A 179 -27.02 0.78 -18.17
CA ASP A 179 -28.03 1.49 -18.97
C ASP A 179 -27.96 3.03 -18.89
N ASN A 180 -26.96 3.56 -18.19
CA ASN A 180 -26.64 4.97 -17.99
C ASN A 180 -27.70 5.74 -17.21
N ASP A 181 -28.32 5.10 -16.22
CA ASP A 181 -29.29 5.75 -15.32
C ASP A 181 -28.70 6.18 -13.96
N SER A 182 -27.40 5.94 -13.77
CA SER A 182 -26.60 6.22 -12.56
C SER A 182 -26.84 5.30 -11.38
N ASP A 183 -27.61 4.22 -11.56
CA ASP A 183 -27.80 3.18 -10.55
C ASP A 183 -26.90 1.97 -10.85
N LEU A 184 -26.43 1.26 -9.81
CA LEU A 184 -25.61 0.06 -10.02
C LEU A 184 -26.48 -1.11 -10.46
N ASP A 185 -26.39 -1.49 -11.73
CA ASP A 185 -26.98 -2.70 -12.28
C ASP A 185 -26.12 -3.93 -11.99
N MET A 186 -26.65 -5.12 -12.31
CA MET A 186 -25.99 -6.38 -12.01
C MET A 186 -25.97 -7.33 -13.20
N VAL A 187 -24.78 -7.84 -13.52
CA VAL A 187 -24.58 -8.94 -14.46
C VAL A 187 -24.10 -10.17 -13.70
N VAL A 188 -24.75 -11.32 -13.92
CA VAL A 188 -24.44 -12.56 -13.21
C VAL A 188 -23.98 -13.68 -14.15
N GLY A 189 -22.84 -14.28 -13.80
CA GLY A 189 -22.29 -15.48 -14.42
C GLY A 189 -22.83 -16.74 -13.76
N ASN A 190 -23.45 -17.64 -14.53
CA ASN A 190 -24.20 -18.78 -14.01
C ASN A 190 -23.72 -20.13 -14.56
N HIS A 191 -24.21 -21.21 -13.96
CA HIS A 191 -24.17 -22.54 -14.56
C HIS A 191 -25.25 -22.67 -15.67
N GLY A 192 -25.06 -21.94 -16.77
CA GLY A 192 -25.97 -21.90 -17.92
C GLY A 192 -26.10 -20.50 -18.53
N VAL A 193 -27.33 -19.98 -18.55
CA VAL A 193 -27.58 -18.65 -19.11
C VAL A 193 -27.16 -17.58 -18.11
N ASN A 194 -26.35 -16.62 -18.56
CA ASN A 194 -26.02 -15.43 -17.79
C ASN A 194 -27.15 -14.41 -17.93
N GLN A 195 -27.42 -13.66 -16.86
CA GLN A 195 -28.55 -12.74 -16.76
C GLN A 195 -28.06 -11.33 -16.46
N VAL A 196 -28.86 -10.35 -16.86
CA VAL A 196 -28.67 -8.92 -16.58
C VAL A 196 -29.89 -8.45 -15.78
N PHE A 197 -29.64 -7.71 -14.72
CA PHE A 197 -30.67 -7.13 -13.87
C PHE A 197 -30.44 -5.62 -13.80
N THR A 198 -31.49 -4.84 -13.99
CA THR A 198 -31.43 -3.39 -13.74
C THR A 198 -31.89 -3.06 -12.33
N ASN A 199 -31.27 -2.05 -11.74
CA ASN A 199 -31.65 -1.49 -10.44
C ASN A 199 -32.68 -0.36 -10.63
N ASP A 200 -33.42 0.00 -9.58
CA ASP A 200 -34.39 1.10 -9.60
C ASP A 200 -33.95 2.32 -8.76
N GLY A 201 -32.66 2.35 -8.42
CA GLY A 201 -32.02 3.35 -7.56
C GLY A 201 -32.38 3.26 -6.09
N ASN A 202 -33.12 2.22 -5.68
CA ASN A 202 -33.41 1.92 -4.26
C ASN A 202 -33.02 0.46 -3.94
N GLY A 203 -32.11 -0.10 -4.73
CA GLY A 203 -31.57 -1.44 -4.56
C GLY A 203 -32.52 -2.57 -4.96
N ILE A 204 -33.61 -2.29 -5.70
CA ILE A 204 -34.54 -3.32 -6.17
C ILE A 204 -34.23 -3.74 -7.60
N TYR A 205 -33.73 -4.96 -7.75
CA TYR A 205 -33.31 -5.50 -9.04
C TYR A 205 -34.47 -6.15 -9.82
N SER A 206 -34.48 -5.93 -11.13
CA SER A 206 -35.41 -6.54 -12.08
C SER A 206 -34.66 -7.21 -13.23
N ASP A 207 -34.95 -8.49 -13.50
CA ASP A 207 -34.37 -9.23 -14.64
C ASP A 207 -34.81 -8.58 -15.96
N THR A 208 -33.85 -8.21 -16.82
CA THR A 208 -34.13 -7.60 -18.13
C THR A 208 -34.67 -8.62 -19.14
N GLY A 209 -34.56 -9.91 -18.84
CA GLY A 209 -34.89 -11.02 -19.73
C GLY A 209 -33.85 -11.26 -20.82
N GLN A 210 -32.66 -10.67 -20.71
CA GLN A 210 -31.54 -10.91 -21.61
C GLN A 210 -30.83 -12.19 -21.21
N GLU A 211 -30.53 -13.02 -22.21
CA GLU A 211 -29.86 -14.31 -22.02
C GLU A 211 -28.49 -14.26 -22.70
N LEU A 212 -27.41 -14.12 -21.92
CA LEU A 212 -26.05 -13.99 -22.46
C LEU A 212 -25.34 -15.35 -22.42
N GLY A 213 -25.32 -16.01 -23.58
CA GLY A 213 -24.70 -17.33 -23.72
C GLY A 213 -25.46 -18.43 -22.98
N SER A 214 -24.85 -19.61 -22.89
CA SER A 214 -25.49 -20.78 -22.25
C SER A 214 -24.48 -21.75 -21.64
N SER A 215 -23.25 -21.30 -21.42
CA SER A 215 -22.14 -22.12 -20.94
C SER A 215 -22.05 -22.06 -19.41
N PHE A 216 -21.16 -22.83 -18.80
CA PHE A 216 -20.88 -22.62 -17.38
C PHE A 216 -19.92 -21.42 -17.26
N SER A 217 -20.43 -20.26 -16.84
CA SER A 217 -19.64 -19.05 -16.68
C SER A 217 -19.23 -18.85 -15.23
N THR A 218 -17.93 -18.64 -15.03
CA THR A 218 -17.26 -18.55 -13.71
C THR A 218 -16.66 -17.18 -13.46
N ALA A 219 -16.60 -16.32 -14.48
CA ALA A 219 -16.10 -14.96 -14.37
C ALA A 219 -16.90 -14.04 -15.29
N VAL A 220 -17.17 -12.83 -14.82
CA VAL A 220 -17.79 -11.72 -15.55
C VAL A 220 -17.02 -10.47 -15.18
N ALA A 221 -16.63 -9.68 -16.18
CA ALA A 221 -16.04 -8.36 -15.98
C ALA A 221 -16.84 -7.33 -16.80
N LEU A 222 -16.94 -6.12 -16.26
CA LEU A 222 -17.54 -4.95 -16.91
C LEU A 222 -16.47 -3.92 -17.22
N GLY A 223 -16.56 -3.28 -18.39
CA GLY A 223 -15.68 -2.20 -18.81
C GLY A 223 -16.05 -1.71 -20.20
N ASP A 224 -15.81 -0.44 -20.51
CA ASP A 224 -15.95 0.12 -21.86
C ASP A 224 -14.79 -0.39 -22.72
N VAL A 225 -15.00 -1.48 -23.47
CA VAL A 225 -13.92 -2.12 -24.24
C VAL A 225 -13.82 -1.60 -25.67
N ASP A 226 -14.84 -0.91 -26.18
CA ASP A 226 -14.83 -0.33 -27.52
C ASP A 226 -14.79 1.21 -27.57
N GLY A 227 -14.66 1.85 -26.42
CA GLY A 227 -14.41 3.28 -26.25
C GLY A 227 -15.61 4.16 -26.56
N ASP A 228 -16.83 3.61 -26.50
CA ASP A 228 -18.05 4.34 -26.82
C ASP A 228 -18.73 5.00 -25.60
N GLY A 229 -18.25 4.67 -24.40
CA GLY A 229 -18.70 5.20 -23.12
C GLY A 229 -19.73 4.33 -22.40
N ASP A 230 -20.18 3.22 -22.99
CA ASP A 230 -21.09 2.28 -22.37
C ASP A 230 -20.32 1.07 -21.80
N LEU A 231 -20.72 0.55 -20.64
CA LEU A 231 -20.06 -0.64 -20.07
C LEU A 231 -20.42 -1.90 -20.87
N ASP A 232 -19.41 -2.60 -21.38
CA ASP A 232 -19.50 -3.90 -22.05
C ASP A 232 -19.30 -5.07 -21.08
N ILE A 233 -19.57 -6.29 -21.54
CA ILE A 233 -19.40 -7.51 -20.74
C ILE A 233 -18.38 -8.45 -21.36
N VAL A 234 -17.38 -8.86 -20.58
CA VAL A 234 -16.52 -10.01 -20.89
C VAL A 234 -16.90 -11.19 -19.99
N VAL A 235 -17.16 -12.35 -20.59
CA VAL A 235 -17.58 -13.58 -19.90
C VAL A 235 -16.50 -14.65 -20.01
N GLY A 236 -16.08 -15.15 -18.85
CA GLY A 236 -15.16 -16.25 -18.67
C GLY A 236 -15.91 -17.56 -18.48
N ASN A 237 -15.65 -18.54 -19.35
CA ASN A 237 -16.33 -19.82 -19.35
C ASN A 237 -15.44 -20.95 -18.82
N HIS A 238 -16.01 -21.79 -17.96
CA HIS A 238 -15.36 -22.95 -17.40
C HIS A 238 -15.42 -24.13 -18.38
N GLY A 239 -14.28 -24.39 -19.00
CA GLY A 239 -13.91 -25.68 -19.56
C GLY A 239 -14.17 -25.83 -21.07
N PRO A 240 -13.32 -26.61 -21.77
CA PRO A 240 -13.51 -26.87 -23.19
C PRO A 240 -14.85 -27.57 -23.48
N PRO A 241 -15.51 -27.27 -24.61
CA PRO A 241 -15.04 -26.41 -25.69
C PRO A 241 -15.64 -24.98 -25.64
N HIS A 242 -15.99 -24.46 -24.45
CA HIS A 242 -16.70 -23.19 -24.34
C HIS A 242 -15.71 -22.04 -24.27
N PRO A 243 -15.59 -21.21 -25.32
CA PRO A 243 -14.66 -20.09 -25.28
C PRO A 243 -15.20 -18.94 -24.43
N ASN A 244 -14.30 -18.09 -23.97
CA ASN A 244 -14.67 -16.80 -23.40
C ASN A 244 -15.30 -15.90 -24.48
N ARG A 245 -16.22 -15.03 -24.07
CA ARG A 245 -17.06 -14.21 -24.96
C ARG A 245 -17.01 -12.73 -24.58
N VAL A 246 -17.26 -11.87 -25.55
CA VAL A 246 -17.41 -10.42 -25.36
C VAL A 246 -18.78 -10.02 -25.89
N TYR A 247 -19.56 -9.33 -25.08
CA TYR A 247 -20.85 -8.78 -25.43
C TYR A 247 -20.77 -7.26 -25.40
N ILE A 248 -21.05 -6.65 -26.55
CA ILE A 248 -21.02 -5.20 -26.72
C ILE A 248 -22.37 -4.60 -26.33
N ASN A 249 -22.33 -3.58 -25.48
CA ASN A 249 -23.49 -2.79 -25.10
C ASN A 249 -23.82 -1.83 -26.25
N ASN A 250 -25.05 -1.87 -26.74
CA ASN A 250 -25.47 -1.04 -27.87
C ASN A 250 -26.17 0.25 -27.38
N GLY A 251 -25.87 0.64 -26.14
CA GLY A 251 -26.56 1.65 -25.36
C GLY A 251 -27.80 1.14 -24.61
N GLY A 252 -28.03 1.71 -23.43
CA GLY A 252 -29.21 1.45 -22.59
C GLY A 252 -29.30 -0.01 -22.13
N GLY A 253 -28.15 -0.64 -21.82
CA GLY A 253 -28.07 -1.98 -21.25
C GLY A 253 -28.46 -3.10 -22.20
N THR A 254 -28.41 -2.90 -23.52
CA THR A 254 -28.78 -3.93 -24.51
C THR A 254 -27.54 -4.55 -25.15
N PHE A 255 -27.31 -5.83 -24.87
CA PHE A 255 -26.05 -6.50 -25.22
C PHE A 255 -26.14 -7.37 -26.47
N THR A 256 -25.08 -7.33 -27.29
CA THR A 256 -24.92 -8.18 -28.49
C THR A 256 -23.60 -8.94 -28.43
N ASP A 257 -23.64 -10.26 -28.68
CA ASP A 257 -22.42 -11.07 -28.79
C ASP A 257 -21.55 -10.60 -29.97
N SER A 258 -20.32 -10.18 -29.70
CA SER A 258 -19.33 -9.78 -30.72
C SER A 258 -18.93 -10.93 -31.65
N GLY A 259 -19.14 -12.18 -31.23
CA GLY A 259 -18.72 -13.39 -31.92
C GLY A 259 -17.25 -13.77 -31.69
N GLN A 260 -16.53 -13.05 -30.84
CA GLN A 260 -15.15 -13.36 -30.48
C GLN A 260 -15.07 -14.64 -29.64
N GLU A 261 -13.96 -15.37 -29.78
CA GLU A 261 -13.65 -16.58 -28.99
C GLU A 261 -12.31 -16.40 -28.29
N LEU A 262 -12.32 -15.99 -27.02
CA LEU A 262 -11.09 -15.59 -26.30
C LEU A 262 -10.47 -16.75 -25.52
N GLY A 263 -10.00 -17.76 -26.26
CA GLY A 263 -9.44 -19.00 -25.68
C GLY A 263 -10.53 -19.95 -25.18
N THR A 264 -10.17 -21.23 -24.92
CA THR A 264 -11.11 -22.29 -24.49
C THR A 264 -10.66 -23.06 -23.25
N ASN A 265 -9.60 -22.57 -22.58
CA ASN A 265 -9.15 -23.15 -21.31
C ASN A 265 -10.20 -22.88 -20.21
N PRO A 266 -10.24 -23.69 -19.14
CA PRO A 266 -11.15 -23.44 -18.03
C PRO A 266 -10.82 -22.13 -17.31
N THR A 267 -11.55 -21.07 -17.63
CA THR A 267 -11.35 -19.77 -17.00
C THR A 267 -11.97 -19.76 -15.60
N CYS A 268 -11.27 -19.18 -14.63
CA CYS A 268 -11.75 -19.01 -13.25
C CYS A 268 -11.91 -17.53 -12.87
N SER A 269 -11.17 -16.63 -13.51
CA SER A 269 -11.18 -15.21 -13.18
C SER A 269 -10.80 -14.38 -14.41
N LEU A 270 -11.33 -13.16 -14.47
CA LEU A 270 -11.06 -12.15 -15.48
C LEU A 270 -10.85 -10.81 -14.77
N THR A 271 -9.94 -10.00 -15.29
CA THR A 271 -9.82 -8.59 -14.90
C THR A 271 -9.47 -7.76 -16.12
N LEU A 272 -10.03 -6.56 -16.19
CA LEU A 272 -9.78 -5.57 -17.23
C LEU A 272 -8.88 -4.46 -16.68
N GLY A 273 -8.02 -3.88 -17.52
CA GLY A 273 -7.17 -2.75 -17.17
C GLY A 273 -6.32 -2.30 -18.36
N ASP A 274 -5.86 -1.06 -18.38
CA ASP A 274 -4.91 -0.55 -19.38
C ASP A 274 -3.51 -1.08 -19.04
N ILE A 275 -3.12 -2.20 -19.67
CA ILE A 275 -1.92 -2.96 -19.28
C ILE A 275 -0.69 -2.46 -20.05
N ASP A 276 -0.86 -1.90 -21.24
CA ASP A 276 0.25 -1.37 -22.05
C ASP A 276 0.29 0.17 -22.18
N GLY A 277 -0.59 0.86 -21.45
CA GLY A 277 -0.58 2.32 -21.30
C GLY A 277 -1.10 3.07 -22.53
N ASP A 278 -1.85 2.40 -23.41
CA ASP A 278 -2.40 2.99 -24.61
C ASP A 278 -3.79 3.63 -24.42
N GLY A 279 -4.40 3.42 -23.26
CA GLY A 279 -5.68 3.97 -22.84
C GLY A 279 -6.88 3.06 -23.09
N ASP A 280 -6.68 1.89 -23.70
CA ASP A 280 -7.73 0.91 -23.96
C ASP A 280 -7.70 -0.21 -22.89
N LEU A 281 -8.87 -0.75 -22.51
CA LEU A 281 -8.93 -1.82 -21.52
C LEU A 281 -8.50 -3.16 -22.12
N ASP A 282 -7.38 -3.70 -21.66
CA ASP A 282 -6.89 -5.05 -21.92
C ASP A 282 -7.47 -6.08 -20.97
N LEU A 283 -7.27 -7.37 -21.27
CA LEU A 283 -7.84 -8.48 -20.50
C LEU A 283 -6.78 -9.44 -19.99
N VAL A 284 -6.79 -9.69 -18.68
CA VAL A 284 -6.09 -10.84 -18.07
C VAL A 284 -7.08 -11.97 -17.80
N VAL A 285 -6.71 -13.19 -18.19
CA VAL A 285 -7.51 -14.40 -18.03
C VAL A 285 -6.79 -15.39 -17.11
N GLY A 286 -7.38 -15.62 -15.93
CA GLY A 286 -6.96 -16.67 -15.01
C GLY A 286 -7.52 -18.04 -15.43
N ASN A 287 -6.66 -19.02 -15.71
CA ASN A 287 -7.06 -20.34 -16.18
C ASN A 287 -6.68 -21.45 -15.18
N GLU A 288 -7.64 -22.31 -14.86
CA GLU A 288 -7.41 -23.57 -14.17
C GLU A 288 -6.73 -24.58 -15.10
N ASP A 289 -5.74 -25.30 -14.56
CA ASP A 289 -4.98 -26.34 -15.26
C ASP A 289 -4.30 -25.88 -16.58
N SER A 290 -4.10 -24.58 -16.78
CA SER A 290 -3.42 -24.00 -17.94
C SER A 290 -2.73 -22.69 -17.58
N PHE A 291 -2.00 -22.10 -18.55
CA PHE A 291 -1.37 -20.80 -18.38
C PHE A 291 -2.41 -19.68 -18.30
N ASN A 292 -2.17 -18.71 -17.42
CA ASN A 292 -2.90 -17.45 -17.46
C ASN A 292 -2.44 -16.65 -18.68
N ARG A 293 -3.37 -15.91 -19.29
CA ARG A 293 -3.15 -15.22 -20.58
C ARG A 293 -3.43 -13.73 -20.44
N VAL A 294 -2.76 -12.94 -21.26
CA VAL A 294 -3.00 -11.50 -21.42
C VAL A 294 -3.42 -11.27 -22.86
N LEU A 295 -4.54 -10.59 -23.07
CA LEU A 295 -5.08 -10.26 -24.37
C LEU A 295 -5.13 -8.74 -24.50
N SER A 296 -4.44 -8.21 -25.49
CA SER A 296 -4.44 -6.78 -25.80
C SER A 296 -5.72 -6.41 -26.57
N ASN A 297 -6.31 -5.27 -26.26
CA ASN A 297 -7.43 -4.69 -26.97
C ASN A 297 -6.94 -3.72 -28.06
N ASP A 298 -7.77 -3.40 -29.05
CA ASP A 298 -7.45 -2.46 -30.13
C ASP A 298 -8.27 -1.16 -30.07
N GLY A 299 -8.83 -0.88 -28.90
CA GLY A 299 -9.74 0.24 -28.62
C GLY A 299 -11.10 0.16 -29.31
N GLN A 300 -11.42 -0.98 -29.93
CA GLN A 300 -12.70 -1.24 -30.59
C GLN A 300 -13.29 -2.59 -30.12
N GLY A 301 -12.87 -3.03 -28.93
CA GLY A 301 -13.27 -4.28 -28.31
C GLY A 301 -12.71 -5.54 -28.96
N ASN A 302 -11.72 -5.46 -29.86
CA ASN A 302 -11.15 -6.66 -30.51
C ASN A 302 -9.90 -7.15 -29.77
N PHE A 303 -10.06 -8.21 -29.00
CA PHE A 303 -8.98 -8.76 -28.19
C PHE A 303 -8.07 -9.70 -29.00
N THR A 304 -6.76 -9.49 -28.85
CA THR A 304 -5.71 -10.33 -29.43
C THR A 304 -4.81 -10.87 -28.34
N ASP A 305 -4.63 -12.18 -28.32
CA ASP A 305 -3.71 -12.87 -27.41
C ASP A 305 -2.26 -12.41 -27.60
N SER A 306 -1.67 -11.84 -26.55
CA SER A 306 -0.28 -11.35 -26.53
C SER A 306 0.76 -12.47 -26.67
N GLY A 307 0.37 -13.72 -26.43
CA GLY A 307 1.26 -14.88 -26.42
C GLY A 307 1.97 -15.10 -25.09
N GLN A 308 1.73 -14.26 -24.08
CA GLN A 308 2.27 -14.45 -22.73
C GLN A 308 1.63 -15.69 -22.05
N GLU A 309 2.45 -16.39 -21.28
CA GLU A 309 2.09 -17.57 -20.49
C GLU A 309 2.51 -17.31 -19.03
N LEU A 310 1.59 -16.81 -18.21
CA LEU A 310 1.88 -16.30 -16.86
C LEU A 310 1.48 -17.30 -15.78
N GLY A 311 2.40 -18.16 -15.35
CA GLY A 311 2.12 -19.17 -14.32
C GLY A 311 1.01 -20.13 -14.74
N GLU A 312 0.73 -21.15 -13.93
CA GLU A 312 -0.33 -22.12 -14.23
C GLU A 312 -1.36 -22.15 -13.10
N ASN A 313 -2.60 -22.49 -13.45
CA ASN A 313 -3.69 -22.76 -12.50
C ASN A 313 -4.14 -21.52 -11.70
N GLY A 314 -4.29 -20.39 -12.39
CA GLY A 314 -4.83 -19.14 -11.86
C GLY A 314 -6.32 -19.27 -11.56
N LYS A 315 -6.65 -19.07 -10.29
CA LYS A 315 -8.01 -19.10 -9.74
C LYS A 315 -8.61 -17.72 -9.57
N SER A 316 -7.76 -16.74 -9.28
CA SER A 316 -8.11 -15.33 -9.17
C SER A 316 -7.00 -14.50 -9.77
N VAL A 317 -7.34 -13.44 -10.46
CA VAL A 317 -6.40 -12.43 -10.95
C VAL A 317 -6.87 -11.05 -10.47
N ALA A 318 -5.93 -10.19 -10.12
CA ALA A 318 -6.18 -8.79 -9.78
C ALA A 318 -5.07 -7.91 -10.35
N LEU A 319 -5.44 -6.76 -10.91
CA LEU A 319 -4.51 -5.74 -11.40
C LEU A 319 -4.44 -4.56 -10.43
N GLY A 320 -3.25 -4.00 -10.26
CA GLY A 320 -3.01 -2.80 -9.46
C GLY A 320 -1.54 -2.40 -9.53
N ASP A 321 -1.25 -1.12 -9.37
CA ASP A 321 0.13 -0.60 -9.24
C ASP A 321 0.65 -0.95 -7.85
N ILE A 322 1.46 -2.01 -7.75
CA ILE A 322 1.93 -2.55 -6.45
C ILE A 322 3.35 -2.10 -6.11
N ASP A 323 4.12 -1.60 -7.07
CA ASP A 323 5.47 -1.07 -6.83
C ASP A 323 5.59 0.45 -7.04
N SER A 324 4.44 1.13 -7.17
CA SER A 324 4.30 2.58 -7.28
C SER A 324 5.04 3.18 -8.49
N ASP A 325 5.24 2.40 -9.55
CA ASP A 325 5.90 2.86 -10.78
C ASP A 325 4.92 3.50 -11.79
N GLY A 326 3.61 3.35 -11.53
CA GLY A 326 2.52 3.91 -12.32
C GLY A 326 1.91 2.96 -13.35
N ASP A 327 2.45 1.74 -13.48
CA ASP A 327 1.96 0.71 -14.38
C ASP A 327 1.12 -0.33 -13.62
N LEU A 328 0.16 -0.98 -14.28
CA LEU A 328 -0.64 -2.02 -13.62
C LEU A 328 0.11 -3.35 -13.55
N ASP A 329 0.36 -3.83 -12.34
CA ASP A 329 0.93 -5.13 -12.06
C ASP A 329 -0.13 -6.20 -11.82
N LEU A 330 0.27 -7.47 -11.80
CA LEU A 330 -0.64 -8.61 -11.71
C LEU A 330 -0.36 -9.48 -10.49
N VAL A 331 -1.38 -9.66 -9.65
CA VAL A 331 -1.38 -10.68 -8.60
C VAL A 331 -2.29 -11.84 -9.00
N VAL A 332 -1.75 -13.05 -8.92
CA VAL A 332 -2.45 -14.29 -9.27
C VAL A 332 -2.60 -15.19 -8.04
N GLY A 333 -3.85 -15.43 -7.65
CA GLY A 333 -4.21 -16.46 -6.69
C GLY A 333 -4.27 -17.84 -7.38
N ASN A 334 -3.57 -18.84 -6.83
CA ASN A 334 -3.43 -20.14 -7.49
C ASN A 334 -3.88 -21.33 -6.63
N GLY A 335 -3.94 -22.50 -7.28
CA GLY A 335 -4.02 -23.79 -6.60
C GLY A 335 -2.74 -24.22 -5.85
N GLY A 336 -1.73 -23.35 -5.80
CA GLY A 336 -0.45 -23.52 -5.12
C GLY A 336 -0.02 -22.18 -4.51
N PRO A 337 1.28 -21.83 -4.49
CA PRO A 337 1.68 -20.48 -4.13
C PRO A 337 1.06 -19.43 -5.05
N ASN A 338 0.69 -18.29 -4.48
CA ASN A 338 0.28 -17.13 -5.27
C ASN A 338 1.52 -16.45 -5.86
N HIS A 339 1.33 -15.84 -7.02
CA HIS A 339 2.41 -15.20 -7.78
C HIS A 339 2.11 -13.72 -7.96
N VAL A 340 3.19 -12.93 -8.00
CA VAL A 340 3.17 -11.49 -8.25
C VAL A 340 4.03 -11.24 -9.48
N TYR A 341 3.46 -10.58 -10.48
CA TYR A 341 4.14 -10.24 -11.72
C TYR A 341 4.20 -8.72 -11.85
N THR A 342 5.40 -8.19 -12.10
CA THR A 342 5.58 -6.77 -12.40
C THR A 342 5.46 -6.52 -13.89
N ASN A 343 4.85 -5.40 -14.27
CA ASN A 343 4.71 -4.93 -15.64
C ASN A 343 5.89 -4.01 -16.01
N ASP A 344 6.21 -3.88 -17.29
CA ASP A 344 7.26 -2.98 -17.79
C ASP A 344 6.72 -1.70 -18.43
N GLY A 345 5.45 -1.39 -18.16
CA GLY A 345 4.68 -0.30 -18.76
C GLY A 345 4.34 -0.46 -20.24
N ASN A 346 4.67 -1.60 -20.84
CA ASN A 346 4.30 -1.94 -22.22
C ASN A 346 3.56 -3.29 -22.28
N GLY A 347 3.02 -3.71 -21.15
CA GLY A 347 2.23 -4.92 -20.97
C GLY A 347 3.01 -6.23 -20.95
N LEU A 348 4.34 -6.19 -20.76
CA LEU A 348 5.14 -7.41 -20.57
C LEU A 348 5.33 -7.72 -19.09
N PHE A 349 4.67 -8.77 -18.62
CA PHE A 349 4.75 -9.21 -17.23
C PHE A 349 5.98 -10.09 -16.95
N THR A 350 6.65 -9.81 -15.84
CA THR A 350 7.78 -10.60 -15.32
C THR A 350 7.45 -11.12 -13.92
N ASP A 351 7.67 -12.41 -13.67
CA ASP A 351 7.50 -12.99 -12.33
C ASP A 351 8.51 -12.37 -11.35
N SER A 352 8.02 -11.72 -10.29
CA SER A 352 8.85 -11.14 -9.22
C SER A 352 9.65 -12.21 -8.45
N GLY A 353 9.25 -13.49 -8.54
CA GLY A 353 9.85 -14.60 -7.81
C GLY A 353 9.35 -14.73 -6.38
N GLN A 354 8.40 -13.88 -5.97
CA GLN A 354 7.73 -13.97 -4.68
C GLN A 354 6.83 -15.22 -4.61
N ILE A 355 6.82 -15.85 -3.43
CA ILE A 355 6.03 -17.05 -3.16
C ILE A 355 5.10 -16.74 -2.00
N LEU A 356 3.87 -16.33 -2.32
CA LEU A 356 2.90 -15.91 -1.31
C LEU A 356 1.99 -17.08 -0.95
N GLY A 357 2.26 -17.68 0.21
CA GLY A 357 1.47 -18.79 0.74
C GLY A 357 1.65 -20.10 -0.05
N SER A 358 0.81 -21.09 0.27
CA SER A 358 0.82 -22.41 -0.40
C SER A 358 -0.55 -23.10 -0.39
N SER A 359 -1.62 -22.34 -0.13
CA SER A 359 -2.99 -22.84 -0.01
C SER A 359 -3.73 -22.75 -1.34
N TRP A 360 -4.90 -23.40 -1.44
CA TRP A 360 -5.84 -23.17 -2.54
C TRP A 360 -6.51 -21.80 -2.38
N SER A 361 -5.96 -20.81 -3.08
CA SER A 361 -6.51 -19.46 -3.18
C SER A 361 -7.61 -19.44 -4.22
N TYR A 362 -8.80 -18.98 -3.84
CA TYR A 362 -9.93 -18.83 -4.76
C TYR A 362 -10.20 -17.37 -5.13
N SER A 363 -9.69 -16.43 -4.33
CA SER A 363 -9.90 -15.01 -4.54
C SER A 363 -8.73 -14.22 -4.01
N VAL A 364 -8.38 -13.15 -4.72
CA VAL A 364 -7.39 -12.15 -4.38
C VAL A 364 -8.07 -10.80 -4.54
N ALA A 365 -7.85 -9.90 -3.58
CA ALA A 365 -8.27 -8.50 -3.65
C ALA A 365 -7.09 -7.61 -3.28
N LEU A 366 -6.96 -6.49 -3.98
CA LEU A 366 -5.95 -5.46 -3.73
C LEU A 366 -6.60 -4.26 -3.05
N GLY A 367 -5.86 -3.62 -2.14
CA GLY A 367 -6.29 -2.38 -1.49
C GLY A 367 -5.31 -1.99 -0.40
N ASP A 368 -5.15 -0.68 -0.17
CA ASP A 368 -4.37 -0.14 0.95
C ASP A 368 -5.15 -0.37 2.25
N VAL A 369 -4.76 -1.37 3.04
CA VAL A 369 -5.48 -1.74 4.27
C VAL A 369 -4.83 -1.16 5.52
N ASP A 370 -3.63 -0.62 5.47
CA ASP A 370 -3.00 0.03 6.62
C ASP A 370 -2.77 1.54 6.46
N ASN A 371 -3.37 2.12 5.41
CA ASN A 371 -3.36 3.53 5.08
C ASN A 371 -1.95 4.10 4.88
N ASP A 372 -1.01 3.26 4.43
CA ASP A 372 0.33 3.70 4.09
C ASP A 372 0.44 4.18 2.63
N GLY A 373 -0.61 4.02 1.82
CA GLY A 373 -0.66 4.46 0.44
C GLY A 373 -0.20 3.42 -0.58
N ASP A 374 0.22 2.24 -0.12
CA ASP A 374 0.65 1.12 -0.95
C ASP A 374 -0.44 0.04 -1.03
N LEU A 375 -0.58 -0.64 -2.17
CA LEU A 375 -1.60 -1.68 -2.33
C LEU A 375 -1.18 -2.97 -1.61
N ASP A 376 -2.00 -3.44 -0.67
CA ASP A 376 -1.85 -4.73 -0.01
C ASP A 376 -2.62 -5.86 -0.71
N ILE A 377 -2.36 -7.12 -0.32
CA ILE A 377 -3.03 -8.29 -0.86
C ILE A 377 -3.84 -9.01 0.22
N ALA A 378 -5.17 -9.02 0.08
CA ALA A 378 -6.04 -9.96 0.77
C ALA A 378 -6.24 -11.22 -0.07
N VAL A 379 -6.21 -12.41 0.56
CA VAL A 379 -6.36 -13.70 -0.11
C VAL A 379 -7.42 -14.57 0.57
N GLY A 380 -8.46 -14.92 -0.20
CA GLY A 380 -9.48 -15.90 0.15
C GLY A 380 -9.06 -17.33 -0.18
N ASN A 381 -9.04 -18.21 0.81
CA ASN A 381 -8.51 -19.57 0.69
C ASN A 381 -9.51 -20.65 1.10
N PHE A 382 -9.27 -21.87 0.63
CA PHE A 382 -9.95 -23.08 1.13
C PHE A 382 -9.77 -23.30 2.64
N ASN A 383 -8.60 -22.91 3.18
CA ASN A 383 -8.22 -23.12 4.58
C ASN A 383 -8.30 -21.79 5.37
N SER A 384 -7.16 -21.12 5.57
CA SER A 384 -7.06 -19.83 6.25
C SER A 384 -6.87 -18.75 5.21
N ASN A 385 -7.66 -17.69 5.32
CA ASN A 385 -7.44 -16.47 4.56
C ASN A 385 -6.15 -15.79 5.07
N HIS A 386 -5.45 -15.11 4.17
CA HIS A 386 -4.19 -14.43 4.46
C HIS A 386 -4.30 -12.97 4.04
N LEU A 387 -3.54 -12.12 4.71
CA LEU A 387 -3.32 -10.73 4.33
C LEU A 387 -1.81 -10.55 4.24
N TYR A 388 -1.34 -10.06 3.10
CA TYR A 388 0.05 -9.70 2.87
C TYR A 388 0.14 -8.18 2.77
N ILE A 389 1.03 -7.60 3.56
CA ILE A 389 1.27 -6.16 3.58
C ILE A 389 2.40 -5.84 2.61
N ASN A 390 2.21 -4.82 1.78
CA ASN A 390 3.22 -4.25 0.90
C ASN A 390 4.01 -3.21 1.69
N ALA A 391 5.15 -3.61 2.23
CA ALA A 391 5.98 -2.71 3.01
C ALA A 391 7.41 -2.77 2.47
N PRO A 392 8.15 -1.64 2.46
CA PRO A 392 9.54 -1.64 2.06
C PRO A 392 10.34 -2.67 2.86
N ASP A 393 11.35 -3.26 2.24
CA ASP A 393 12.25 -4.22 2.87
C ASP A 393 12.93 -3.64 4.14
N GLY A 394 12.32 -3.85 5.31
CA GLY A 394 12.86 -3.45 6.61
C GLY A 394 12.11 -2.26 7.24
N PRO A 395 12.30 -1.99 8.54
CA PRO A 395 11.66 -0.86 9.18
C PRO A 395 12.21 0.42 8.55
N ASN A 396 11.45 1.00 7.62
CA ASN A 396 11.67 2.31 7.04
C ASN A 396 12.89 2.48 6.10
N ASP A 397 13.34 1.55 5.26
CA ASP A 397 14.38 1.86 4.22
C ASP A 397 13.73 2.20 2.87
N CYS A 398 13.05 3.35 2.77
CA CYS A 398 12.30 3.75 1.58
C CYS A 398 13.19 3.88 0.34
N ASN A 399 14.47 4.18 0.54
CA ASN A 399 15.40 4.47 -0.54
C ASN A 399 16.26 3.26 -0.96
N GLN A 400 16.01 2.11 -0.33
CA GLN A 400 16.62 0.80 -0.60
C GLN A 400 18.15 0.83 -0.59
N ASN A 401 18.76 1.69 0.22
CA ASN A 401 20.22 1.77 0.31
C ASN A 401 20.82 0.72 1.27
N GLY A 402 19.98 -0.04 1.97
CA GLY A 402 20.34 -1.02 2.99
C GLY A 402 20.45 -0.45 4.41
N ILE A 403 20.01 0.79 4.63
CA ILE A 403 20.02 1.53 5.89
C ILE A 403 18.58 1.99 6.13
N ALA A 404 18.00 1.67 7.28
CA ALA A 404 16.69 2.23 7.65
C ALA A 404 16.75 3.77 7.61
N ASP A 405 15.77 4.43 7.05
CA ASP A 405 15.66 5.90 6.98
C ASP A 405 15.61 6.55 8.36
N ASP A 406 15.08 5.86 9.38
CA ASP A 406 15.19 6.30 10.77
C ASP A 406 16.65 6.34 11.24
N CYS A 407 17.53 5.61 10.56
CA CYS A 407 18.98 5.60 10.71
C CYS A 407 19.71 6.45 9.65
N ASP A 408 19.00 7.04 8.68
CA ASP A 408 19.56 8.02 7.73
C ASP A 408 19.58 9.42 8.36
N LEU A 409 20.76 10.03 8.37
CA LEU A 409 20.96 11.30 9.04
C LEU A 409 20.52 12.51 8.22
N THR A 410 19.68 13.34 8.85
CA THR A 410 19.53 14.76 8.48
C THR A 410 20.27 15.71 9.42
N ASP A 411 20.72 15.25 10.60
CA ASP A 411 21.46 16.03 11.61
C ASP A 411 22.68 15.24 12.16
N PRO A 412 23.93 15.65 11.84
CA PRO A 412 25.16 14.92 12.20
C PRO A 412 25.52 14.98 13.70
N THR A 413 24.66 15.49 14.58
CA THR A 413 24.96 15.56 16.03
C THR A 413 24.84 14.22 16.76
N PHE A 414 24.30 13.19 16.11
CA PHE A 414 24.02 11.87 16.68
C PHE A 414 24.80 10.73 15.97
N ASP A 415 25.82 11.11 15.21
CA ASP A 415 26.75 10.26 14.48
C ASP A 415 28.15 10.75 14.83
N CYS A 416 28.71 10.16 15.88
CA CYS A 416 29.98 10.61 16.45
C CYS A 416 31.16 10.22 15.57
N ASP A 417 31.05 9.15 14.78
CA ASP A 417 32.10 8.68 13.89
C ASP A 417 32.03 9.27 12.46
N GLY A 418 30.91 9.92 12.13
CA GLY A 418 30.69 10.71 10.92
C GLY A 418 30.43 9.86 9.68
N ASN A 419 29.98 8.62 9.84
CA ASN A 419 29.84 7.67 8.74
C ASN A 419 28.51 7.81 7.97
N GLY A 420 27.57 8.64 8.45
CA GLY A 420 26.29 8.87 7.80
C GLY A 420 25.13 8.05 8.36
N ILE A 421 25.38 7.17 9.33
CA ILE A 421 24.41 6.32 10.03
C ILE A 421 24.35 6.77 11.50
N LEU A 422 23.16 6.78 12.11
CA LEU A 422 23.07 7.04 13.55
C LEU A 422 23.79 5.96 14.38
N ASP A 423 24.64 6.35 15.32
CA ASP A 423 25.39 5.41 16.19
C ASP A 423 24.47 4.41 16.90
N VAL A 424 23.25 4.84 17.27
CA VAL A 424 22.25 3.97 17.94
C VAL A 424 21.82 2.78 17.09
N CYS A 425 21.92 2.91 15.77
CA CYS A 425 21.61 1.86 14.81
C CYS A 425 22.80 0.91 14.58
N GLU A 426 23.99 1.29 15.03
CA GLU A 426 25.23 0.53 14.85
C GLU A 426 25.64 -0.25 16.10
N ILE A 427 24.92 -0.06 17.22
CA ILE A 427 25.19 -0.74 18.49
C ILE A 427 25.04 -2.26 18.32
N GLY A 428 26.15 -2.96 18.54
CA GLY A 428 26.23 -4.41 18.52
C GLY A 428 27.45 -4.91 19.30
N PRO A 429 27.64 -6.23 19.42
CA PRO A 429 28.69 -6.81 20.27
C PRO A 429 30.14 -6.44 19.89
N ALA A 430 30.35 -5.88 18.70
CA ALA A 430 31.65 -5.45 18.18
C ALA A 430 31.87 -3.93 18.28
N THR A 431 30.80 -3.17 18.47
CA THR A 431 30.75 -1.70 18.44
C THR A 431 30.33 -1.10 19.78
N ASP A 432 29.74 -1.91 20.67
CA ASP A 432 29.55 -1.68 22.11
C ASP A 432 30.09 -2.90 22.85
N THR A 433 31.42 -2.96 22.99
CA THR A 433 32.12 -4.14 23.55
C THR A 433 31.79 -4.34 25.03
N ASN A 434 31.47 -3.27 25.75
CA ASN A 434 31.22 -3.29 27.19
C ASN A 434 29.73 -3.37 27.56
N GLY A 435 28.82 -3.21 26.60
CA GLY A 435 27.37 -3.33 26.75
C GLY A 435 26.73 -2.16 27.49
N ASP A 436 27.34 -0.98 27.49
CA ASP A 436 26.82 0.20 28.19
C ASP A 436 25.79 1.01 27.38
N GLY A 437 25.53 0.60 26.13
CA GLY A 437 24.58 1.23 25.22
C GLY A 437 25.12 2.49 24.56
N ILE A 438 26.44 2.70 24.59
CA ILE A 438 27.15 3.76 23.88
C ILE A 438 28.12 3.09 22.89
N HIS A 439 28.19 3.61 21.66
CA HIS A 439 29.16 3.12 20.68
C HIS A 439 30.59 3.42 21.17
N ASP A 440 31.52 2.47 21.08
CA ASP A 440 32.87 2.55 21.66
C ASP A 440 33.70 3.74 21.11
N ASN A 441 33.35 4.27 19.92
CA ASN A 441 33.93 5.50 19.34
C ASN A 441 33.38 6.79 19.98
N CYS A 442 32.19 6.72 20.56
CA CYS A 442 31.52 7.83 21.24
C CYS A 442 31.79 7.84 22.75
N GLN A 443 32.71 7.03 23.25
CA GLN A 443 33.02 6.97 24.67
C GLN A 443 33.80 8.22 25.09
N ASP A 444 33.33 8.90 26.13
CA ASP A 444 34.04 10.04 26.71
C ASP A 444 35.41 9.62 27.30
N PHE A 445 36.48 10.32 26.93
CA PHE A 445 37.81 10.16 27.52
C PHE A 445 38.51 11.51 27.74
N ILE A 446 39.67 11.47 28.41
CA ILE A 446 40.58 12.61 28.51
C ILE A 446 41.87 12.26 27.78
N ARG A 447 42.21 13.04 26.76
CA ARG A 447 43.41 12.83 25.95
C ARG A 447 44.66 12.87 26.82
N GLY A 448 45.47 11.83 26.70
CA GLY A 448 46.69 11.61 27.47
C GLY A 448 46.54 10.74 28.72
N GLN A 449 45.33 10.43 29.20
CA GLN A 449 45.12 9.53 30.35
C GLN A 449 45.13 8.06 29.94
N CYS A 450 46.25 7.61 29.36
CA CYS A 450 46.41 6.29 28.75
C CYS A 450 46.34 5.14 29.79
N ASN A 451 46.67 5.40 31.06
CA ASN A 451 46.60 4.38 32.11
C ASN A 451 45.27 4.40 32.91
N SER A 452 44.38 5.35 32.59
CA SER A 452 43.05 5.53 33.20
C SER A 452 43.03 5.67 34.73
N ASP A 453 44.09 6.20 35.35
CA ASP A 453 44.15 6.37 36.82
C ASP A 453 43.58 7.71 37.33
N GLY A 454 43.11 8.56 36.42
CA GLY A 454 42.51 9.86 36.71
C GLY A 454 43.50 11.01 36.87
N ALA A 455 44.81 10.77 36.71
CA ALA A 455 45.83 11.80 36.77
C ALA A 455 46.67 11.80 35.48
N LEU A 456 46.67 12.92 34.75
CA LEU A 456 47.60 13.11 33.64
C LEU A 456 49.01 13.39 34.17
N ASP A 457 49.86 12.37 34.23
CA ASP A 457 51.22 12.48 34.77
C ASP A 457 52.27 11.62 34.05
N VAL A 458 53.44 11.44 34.67
CA VAL A 458 54.56 10.69 34.08
C VAL A 458 54.22 9.22 33.88
N ALA A 459 53.30 8.67 34.69
CA ALA A 459 52.85 7.30 34.62
C ALA A 459 52.17 7.00 33.28
N ASP A 460 51.39 7.92 32.71
CA ASP A 460 50.79 7.77 31.38
C ASP A 460 51.86 7.61 30.28
N GLY A 461 52.90 8.44 30.32
CA GLY A 461 53.98 8.36 29.33
C GLY A 461 54.82 7.09 29.47
N ILE A 462 55.02 6.61 30.70
CA ILE A 462 55.65 5.31 30.95
C ILE A 462 54.75 4.17 30.44
N PHE A 463 53.42 4.31 30.60
CA PHE A 463 52.45 3.34 30.13
C PHE A 463 52.45 3.24 28.60
N MET A 464 52.40 4.37 27.89
CA MET A 464 52.53 4.42 26.42
C MET A 464 53.83 3.76 25.94
N LEU A 465 54.96 4.05 26.58
CA LEU A 465 56.23 3.39 26.25
C LEU A 465 56.20 1.88 26.48
N GLY A 466 55.52 1.44 27.54
CA GLY A 466 55.26 0.03 27.82
C GLY A 466 54.46 -0.63 26.69
N TYR A 467 53.35 -0.01 26.29
CA TYR A 467 52.51 -0.44 25.18
C TYR A 467 53.30 -0.57 23.87
N LEU A 468 54.07 0.46 23.50
CA LEU A 468 54.93 0.47 22.30
C LEU A 468 56.04 -0.60 22.33
N SER A 469 56.48 -1.00 23.53
CA SER A 469 57.51 -2.04 23.70
C SER A 469 56.95 -3.48 23.63
N GLY A 470 55.64 -3.64 23.47
CA GLY A 470 54.97 -4.95 23.49
C GLY A 470 54.87 -5.57 24.88
N ALA A 471 55.02 -4.76 25.95
CA ALA A 471 54.58 -5.19 27.25
C ALA A 471 53.05 -5.19 27.19
N ASN A 472 52.40 -6.37 27.27
CA ASN A 472 50.94 -6.54 27.24
C ASN A 472 50.27 -5.81 28.43
N LEU A 473 50.21 -4.50 28.35
CA LEU A 473 49.51 -3.61 29.27
C LEU A 473 48.16 -3.31 28.63
N PRO A 474 47.07 -3.94 29.08
CA PRO A 474 45.75 -3.66 28.53
C PRO A 474 45.39 -2.20 28.86
N THR A 475 45.20 -1.37 27.83
CA THR A 475 44.56 -0.06 27.98
C THR A 475 43.07 -0.22 27.69
N PRO A 476 42.18 0.35 28.51
CA PRO A 476 40.75 0.39 28.23
C PRO A 476 40.36 1.47 27.19
N CYS A 477 41.31 2.33 26.76
CA CYS A 477 41.06 3.42 25.82
C CYS A 477 42.30 3.75 25.01
N LEU A 478 42.30 3.37 23.73
CA LEU A 478 43.43 3.62 22.82
C LEU A 478 43.46 5.07 22.37
N SER A 479 42.31 5.72 22.18
CA SER A 479 42.21 7.13 21.79
C SER A 479 42.82 8.06 22.86
N ALA A 480 42.75 7.68 24.15
CA ALA A 480 43.44 8.41 25.22
C ALA A 480 44.98 8.33 25.14
N CYS A 481 45.52 7.33 24.44
CA CYS A 481 46.96 7.12 24.25
C CYS A 481 47.52 7.83 23.01
N ASP A 482 46.67 8.29 22.09
CA ASP A 482 47.04 9.17 20.97
C ASP A 482 47.06 10.63 21.45
N PHE A 483 48.19 11.03 22.03
CA PHE A 483 48.32 12.31 22.72
C PHE A 483 48.35 13.48 21.74
N ASN A 484 48.94 13.30 20.55
CA ASN A 484 49.06 14.35 19.55
C ASN A 484 47.97 14.32 18.48
N ASP A 485 47.02 13.39 18.58
CA ASP A 485 45.82 13.32 17.75
C ASP A 485 46.16 13.17 16.26
N ASP A 486 47.11 12.26 15.97
CA ASP A 486 47.58 12.04 14.60
C ASP A 486 47.10 10.72 13.98
N GLY A 487 46.25 9.98 14.70
CA GLY A 487 45.72 8.68 14.31
C GLY A 487 46.74 7.56 14.44
N ASN A 488 47.86 7.75 15.16
CA ASN A 488 48.88 6.72 15.38
C ASN A 488 49.49 6.78 16.78
N ILE A 489 49.22 5.77 17.62
CA ILE A 489 49.96 5.58 18.87
C ILE A 489 51.40 5.15 18.57
N ASN A 490 52.35 6.07 18.71
CA ASN A 490 53.76 5.91 18.40
C ASN A 490 54.67 6.65 19.40
N ILE A 491 55.97 6.72 19.13
CA ILE A 491 56.93 7.34 20.06
C ILE A 491 56.70 8.85 20.25
N ALA A 492 56.00 9.50 19.31
CA ALA A 492 55.64 10.91 19.40
C ALA A 492 54.71 11.20 20.58
N ASP A 493 53.78 10.29 20.92
CA ASP A 493 52.80 10.49 21.99
C ASP A 493 53.44 10.71 23.37
N PRO A 494 54.28 9.79 23.90
CA PRO A 494 54.93 10.01 25.18
C PRO A 494 55.91 11.18 25.12
N ILE A 495 56.52 11.49 23.97
CA ILE A 495 57.39 12.66 23.81
C ILE A 495 56.59 13.95 23.98
N ASN A 496 55.43 14.06 23.33
CA ASN A 496 54.55 15.23 23.42
C ASN A 496 53.97 15.37 24.83
N LEU A 497 53.56 14.27 25.47
CA LEU A 497 53.12 14.26 26.86
C LEU A 497 54.22 14.78 27.81
N PHE A 498 55.43 14.25 27.74
CA PHE A 498 56.52 14.70 28.60
C PHE A 498 56.90 16.16 28.32
N ALA A 499 56.83 16.60 27.06
CA ALA A 499 57.04 18.00 26.70
C ALA A 499 55.99 18.92 27.35
N TYR A 500 54.72 18.51 27.34
CA TYR A 500 53.64 19.20 28.03
C TYR A 500 53.88 19.27 29.55
N LEU A 501 54.19 18.13 30.19
CA LEU A 501 54.39 18.04 31.65
C LEU A 501 55.60 18.81 32.17
N PHE A 502 56.73 18.78 31.46
CA PHE A 502 58.01 19.27 31.98
C PHE A 502 58.54 20.55 31.33
N ASN A 503 58.12 20.84 30.09
CA ASN A 503 58.80 21.84 29.26
C ASN A 503 57.87 22.90 28.68
N GLY A 504 56.60 22.94 29.10
CA GLY A 504 55.59 23.88 28.59
C GLY A 504 55.25 23.65 27.11
N GLY A 505 55.32 22.40 26.65
CA GLY A 505 54.83 22.00 25.33
C GLY A 505 53.34 22.30 25.13
N PRO A 506 52.82 22.17 23.89
CA PRO A 506 51.42 22.41 23.62
C PRO A 506 50.53 21.49 24.46
N SER A 507 49.39 22.01 24.90
CA SER A 507 48.30 21.19 25.45
C SER A 507 47.87 20.17 24.39
N PRO A 508 47.49 18.93 24.78
CA PRO A 508 46.92 18.00 23.82
C PRO A 508 45.62 18.59 23.25
N PRO A 509 45.24 18.20 22.02
CA PRO A 509 43.94 18.50 21.42
C PRO A 509 42.77 18.02 22.29
N ALA A 510 41.56 18.47 21.97
CA ALA A 510 40.36 17.95 22.62
C ALA A 510 40.26 16.42 22.43
N PRO A 511 39.68 15.66 23.37
CA PRO A 511 39.08 16.10 24.63
C PRO A 511 40.11 16.29 25.76
N PHE A 512 40.39 17.55 26.14
CA PHE A 512 41.26 17.93 27.27
C PHE A 512 40.99 19.39 27.70
N PRO A 513 41.05 19.76 29.00
CA PRO A 513 41.26 18.92 30.19
C PRO A 513 39.99 18.23 30.70
N THR A 514 38.86 18.50 30.04
CA THR A 514 37.58 17.89 30.33
C THR A 514 37.35 16.69 29.41
N CYS A 515 36.55 15.77 29.91
CA CYS A 515 36.01 14.66 29.13
C CYS A 515 35.23 15.14 27.91
N GLY A 516 35.30 14.35 26.86
CA GLY A 516 34.50 14.49 25.66
C GLY A 516 34.79 13.33 24.71
N VAL A 517 34.05 13.29 23.62
CA VAL A 517 34.29 12.38 22.50
C VAL A 517 35.46 12.85 21.65
N ASP A 518 36.10 11.91 20.96
CA ASP A 518 36.95 12.29 19.84
C ASP A 518 36.07 12.73 18.67
N LEU A 519 36.40 13.84 18.04
CA LEU A 519 35.70 14.31 16.84
C LEU A 519 36.57 14.12 15.59
N THR A 520 37.76 13.55 15.74
CA THR A 520 38.60 13.16 14.61
C THR A 520 38.25 11.76 14.16
N VAL A 521 38.12 11.60 12.84
CA VAL A 521 37.94 10.28 12.24
C VAL A 521 39.25 9.51 12.32
N ASP A 522 39.39 8.65 13.33
CA ASP A 522 40.49 7.69 13.45
C ASP A 522 39.99 6.28 13.81
N VAL A 523 40.92 5.32 13.90
CA VAL A 523 40.61 3.88 14.05
C VAL A 523 40.64 3.46 15.53
N PHE A 524 40.91 4.38 16.45
CA PHE A 524 41.06 4.06 17.87
C PHE A 524 39.77 4.32 18.64
N THR A 525 39.43 3.35 19.49
CA THR A 525 38.18 3.34 20.27
C THR A 525 38.48 3.20 21.75
N CYS A 526 37.46 3.38 22.58
CA CYS A 526 37.57 3.29 24.02
C CYS A 526 36.66 2.21 24.62
N GLU A 527 36.99 0.96 24.28
CA GLU A 527 36.24 -0.27 24.56
C GLU A 527 35.82 -0.48 26.03
N ASN A 528 36.54 0.06 27.03
CA ASN A 528 36.27 -0.22 28.45
C ASN A 528 36.57 0.97 29.38
N TYR A 529 36.48 2.20 28.89
CA TYR A 529 36.70 3.39 29.72
C TYR A 529 35.49 3.62 30.63
N GLY A 530 35.43 2.85 31.73
CA GLY A 530 34.23 2.61 32.55
C GLY A 530 33.61 3.81 33.29
N ARG A 531 34.20 5.00 33.10
CA ARG A 531 33.65 6.36 33.22
C ARG A 531 34.81 7.32 33.30
N CYS A 532 34.63 8.47 32.68
CA CYS A 532 35.56 9.56 32.75
C CYS A 532 35.80 10.00 34.23
N PRO A 533 37.04 9.96 34.75
CA PRO A 533 37.35 10.08 36.18
C PRO A 533 37.13 11.47 36.81
#